data_AF-A0A944DQ84-F1
#
_entry.id   AF-A0A944DQ84-F1
#
_cell.length_a   1.000
_cell.length_b   1.000
_cell.length_c   1.000
_cell.angle_alpha   90.00
_cell.angle_beta   90.00
_cell.angle_gamma   90.00
#
_symmetry.space_group_name_H-M   'P 1'
#
loop_
_entity.id
_entity.type
_entity.pdbx_description
1 polymer ?
#
loop_
_entity_poly.entity_id
_entity_poly.type
_entity_poly.pdbx_seq_one_letter_code
_entity_poly.pdbx_strand_id
1 'polypeptide(L)'
;MDQVSRIEQELDSFKDTLTLYREQLDRLYSQTADRASHVADLPSLMGMERLIRFGDSTTVVSAGDDDFLSTVVQCPQGGVMTIESKFESVYDIPLGDIVVDVVDVDSGEVKPVTLDAQGLGIFKGTAGKTYRVHVQGEVSPKQIADLFSSYDGLSKDLTDWLRGEWQGFKPQWTQQSLATSAAAVGNGLLAGSWKAIEGVWDSISLLSDILKDPGEFADRLGESADQLKKLAEETPLLMAKLQLLASDEAALCLLVRTASLWLEMLPPSEMAGETAEALSTAVVTLLIDLLIGVVLTFAGAGAGIAYLSLRLGKLGAGLLSAAQRFVSAIFAVVNGFMAYVDRYKTVAARGVAAGIKKGRMQLRWDAQRNTTLKKHEPHDDASAQSKNPNGDSADTAALTQTIGCPVSMVTGEELLTLDDGTLDGLLPFVFTRLYRTSAVELDVGLGRGWSHALAHRLLLEGE
;
A
#
# COMPACT_ATOMS: atom_id res chain seq x y z
N MET A 1 26.18 19.19 1.65
CA MET A 1 26.59 17.97 0.91
C MET A 1 26.55 18.28 -0.56
N ASP A 2 27.53 17.80 -1.32
CA ASP A 2 27.53 17.87 -2.78
C ASP A 2 26.41 16.96 -3.34
N GLN A 3 25.76 17.33 -4.45
CA GLN A 3 24.60 16.59 -4.97
C GLN A 3 24.97 15.16 -5.39
N VAL A 4 26.17 14.99 -5.96
CA VAL A 4 26.74 13.68 -6.29
C VAL A 4 26.89 12.82 -5.03
N SER A 5 27.40 13.40 -3.92
CA SER A 5 27.56 12.67 -2.65
C SER A 5 26.23 12.23 -2.04
N ARG A 6 25.17 13.04 -2.19
CA ARG A 6 23.81 12.67 -1.74
C ARG A 6 23.28 11.49 -2.56
N ILE A 7 23.38 11.55 -3.89
CA ILE A 7 22.91 10.46 -4.76
C ILE A 7 23.65 9.16 -4.46
N GLU A 8 24.97 9.22 -4.23
CA GLU A 8 25.75 8.03 -3.87
C GLU A 8 25.29 7.41 -2.54
N GLN A 9 25.02 8.24 -1.53
CA GLN A 9 24.48 7.78 -0.25
C GLN A 9 23.09 7.14 -0.40
N GLU A 10 22.21 7.75 -1.19
CA GLU A 10 20.86 7.22 -1.45
C GLU A 10 20.92 5.87 -2.20
N LEU A 11 21.84 5.74 -3.17
CA LEU A 11 22.09 4.48 -3.87
C LEU A 11 22.69 3.40 -2.94
N ASP A 12 23.53 3.78 -1.97
CA ASP A 12 24.06 2.86 -0.95
C ASP A 12 22.97 2.33 -0.03
N SER A 13 21.97 3.18 0.27
CA SER A 13 20.82 2.83 1.12
C SER A 13 19.73 2.00 0.42
N PHE A 14 19.75 1.89 -0.92
CA PHE A 14 18.67 1.22 -1.67
C PHE A 14 18.46 -0.24 -1.24
N LYS A 15 19.53 -0.97 -0.92
CA LYS A 15 19.48 -2.35 -0.43
C LYS A 15 18.68 -2.50 0.88
N ASP A 16 18.59 -1.44 1.67
CA ASP A 16 17.92 -1.42 2.98
C ASP A 16 16.42 -1.06 2.86
N THR A 17 15.93 -0.77 1.64
CA THR A 17 14.53 -0.34 1.39
C THR A 17 13.51 -1.35 1.93
N LEU A 18 13.69 -2.65 1.66
CA LEU A 18 12.77 -3.68 2.16
C LEU A 18 12.89 -3.90 3.66
N THR A 19 14.09 -3.74 4.23
CA THR A 19 14.30 -3.80 5.69
C THR A 19 13.53 -2.70 6.38
N LEU A 20 13.62 -1.46 5.87
CA LEU A 20 12.86 -0.32 6.38
C LEU A 20 11.35 -0.51 6.22
N TYR A 21 10.89 -1.00 5.07
CA TYR A 21 9.49 -1.32 4.84
C TYR A 21 8.96 -2.36 5.85
N ARG A 22 9.74 -3.42 6.11
CA ARG A 22 9.42 -4.45 7.10
C ARG A 22 9.36 -3.90 8.52
N GLU A 23 10.33 -3.09 8.93
CA GLU A 23 10.32 -2.46 10.26
C GLU A 23 9.11 -1.54 10.46
N GLN A 24 8.68 -0.85 9.41
CA GLN A 24 7.49 0.01 9.46
C GLN A 24 6.19 -0.79 9.58
N LEU A 25 6.07 -1.90 8.85
CA LEU A 25 4.96 -2.85 9.03
C LEU A 25 4.94 -3.38 10.47
N ASP A 26 6.05 -3.90 10.98
CA ASP A 26 6.14 -4.46 12.33
C ASP A 26 5.74 -3.43 13.42
N ARG A 27 6.11 -2.16 13.25
CA ARG A 27 5.72 -1.06 14.15
C ARG A 27 4.24 -0.69 14.06
N LEU A 28 3.67 -0.66 12.86
CA LEU A 28 2.24 -0.41 12.67
C LEU A 28 1.40 -1.50 13.34
N TYR A 29 1.81 -2.78 13.19
CA TYR A 29 1.10 -3.91 13.79
C TYR A 29 1.23 -3.99 15.31
N SER A 30 2.40 -3.64 15.84
CA SER A 30 2.59 -3.57 17.30
C SER A 30 1.84 -2.38 17.94
N GLN A 31 1.56 -1.30 17.21
CA GLN A 31 0.73 -0.19 17.69
C GLN A 31 -0.78 -0.47 17.60
N THR A 32 -1.22 -1.26 16.62
CA THR A 32 -2.62 -1.74 16.54
C THR A 32 -2.93 -2.89 17.50
N ALA A 33 -1.90 -3.54 18.07
CA ALA A 33 -2.02 -4.66 19.00
C ALA A 33 -2.74 -4.34 20.32
N ASP A 34 -2.91 -3.06 20.68
CA ASP A 34 -3.72 -2.66 21.84
C ASP A 34 -5.24 -2.68 21.57
N ARG A 35 -5.67 -3.07 20.37
CA ARG A 35 -7.10 -3.29 20.05
C ARG A 35 -7.34 -4.68 19.44
N ALA A 36 -7.68 -5.61 20.33
CA ALA A 36 -8.46 -6.84 20.09
C ALA A 36 -7.85 -7.98 19.23
N SER A 37 -7.49 -9.07 19.92
CA SER A 37 -7.48 -10.49 19.50
C SER A 37 -6.50 -10.96 18.40
N HIS A 38 -5.43 -11.60 18.87
CA HIS A 38 -4.29 -12.18 18.16
C HIS A 38 -4.55 -13.41 17.25
N VAL A 39 -5.54 -13.42 16.34
CA VAL A 39 -5.75 -14.64 15.51
C VAL A 39 -5.78 -14.40 13.99
N ALA A 40 -5.74 -13.16 13.48
CA ALA A 40 -5.76 -12.92 12.03
C ALA A 40 -5.00 -11.67 11.51
N ASP A 41 -4.18 -11.00 12.32
CA ASP A 41 -3.63 -9.68 11.98
C ASP A 41 -2.27 -9.73 11.28
N LEU A 42 -2.21 -10.35 10.11
CA LEU A 42 -1.23 -9.96 9.10
C LEU A 42 -1.96 -9.57 7.81
N PRO A 43 -1.56 -8.45 7.18
CA PRO A 43 -2.21 -7.97 5.98
C PRO A 43 -1.99 -9.01 4.88
N SER A 44 -3.07 -9.58 4.38
CA SER A 44 -3.02 -10.29 3.11
C SER A 44 -2.66 -9.26 2.03
N LEU A 45 -1.62 -9.52 1.22
CA LEU A 45 -1.25 -8.65 0.08
C LEU A 45 -2.44 -8.45 -0.89
N MET A 46 -3.39 -9.38 -0.85
CA MET A 46 -4.68 -9.28 -1.50
C MET A 46 -5.79 -9.15 -0.47
N GLY A 47 -6.53 -8.05 -0.51
CA GLY A 47 -7.76 -7.93 0.24
C GLY A 47 -8.91 -8.71 -0.40
N MET A 48 -10.02 -8.84 0.31
CA MET A 48 -11.28 -9.29 -0.28
C MET A 48 -12.38 -8.32 0.10
N GLU A 49 -13.27 -8.05 -0.85
CA GLU A 49 -14.45 -7.27 -0.58
C GLU A 49 -15.52 -8.11 0.13
N ARG A 50 -15.91 -7.70 1.34
CA ARG A 50 -17.08 -8.22 2.07
C ARG A 50 -18.37 -7.56 1.54
N LEU A 51 -18.65 -7.65 0.23
CA LEU A 51 -19.91 -7.11 -0.31
C LEU A 51 -21.05 -8.10 -0.16
N ILE A 52 -21.88 -7.88 0.85
CA ILE A 52 -23.26 -8.37 0.88
C ILE A 52 -24.10 -7.38 0.08
N ARG A 53 -24.45 -7.72 -1.17
CA ARG A 53 -25.54 -7.03 -1.89
C ARG A 53 -26.86 -7.68 -1.49
N PHE A 54 -27.73 -6.91 -0.84
CA PHE A 54 -29.11 -7.30 -0.54
C PHE A 54 -30.05 -7.04 -1.73
N GLY A 55 -30.91 -8.03 -2.01
CA GLY A 55 -32.04 -8.01 -2.95
C GLY A 55 -31.90 -9.05 -4.07
N ASP A 56 -32.80 -10.03 -4.30
CA ASP A 56 -34.03 -10.45 -3.63
C ASP A 56 -33.93 -11.94 -3.28
N SER A 57 -34.17 -12.27 -2.01
CA SER A 57 -34.24 -13.61 -1.40
C SER A 57 -32.95 -14.43 -1.29
N THR A 58 -32.39 -14.52 -0.07
CA THR A 58 -32.26 -15.79 0.67
C THR A 58 -31.93 -15.51 2.14
N THR A 59 -32.58 -16.27 3.00
CA THR A 59 -32.79 -16.05 4.44
C THR A 59 -31.50 -16.15 5.27
N VAL A 60 -31.28 -15.11 6.07
CA VAL A 60 -30.26 -15.03 7.13
C VAL A 60 -30.71 -15.83 8.35
N VAL A 61 -29.80 -16.59 8.94
CA VAL A 61 -29.87 -16.95 10.37
C VAL A 61 -28.54 -16.54 10.99
N SER A 62 -28.60 -15.52 11.85
CA SER A 62 -27.48 -15.08 12.69
C SER A 62 -27.51 -15.86 14.01
N ALA A 63 -26.34 -16.22 14.53
CA ALA A 63 -26.13 -16.41 15.96
C ALA A 63 -24.62 -16.32 16.29
N GLY A 64 -24.26 -15.43 17.23
CA GLY A 64 -23.06 -15.54 18.06
C GLY A 64 -21.93 -14.55 17.73
N ASP A 65 -21.62 -13.71 18.71
CA ASP A 65 -20.44 -12.86 18.79
C ASP A 65 -19.13 -13.66 18.62
N ASP A 66 -18.10 -12.96 18.15
CA ASP A 66 -16.68 -13.35 17.98
C ASP A 66 -16.24 -14.10 16.71
N ASP A 67 -17.15 -14.52 15.82
CA ASP A 67 -16.75 -15.19 14.57
C ASP A 67 -17.29 -14.42 13.35
N PHE A 68 -16.43 -13.65 12.69
CA PHE A 68 -16.76 -12.94 11.45
C PHE A 68 -17.06 -13.94 10.33
N LEU A 69 -18.31 -14.36 10.22
CA LEU A 69 -18.75 -15.49 9.41
C LEU A 69 -18.55 -15.26 7.90
N SER A 70 -17.60 -16.01 7.34
CA SER A 70 -17.66 -16.52 5.97
C SER A 70 -19.00 -17.15 5.63
N THR A 71 -19.42 -17.07 4.37
CA THR A 71 -20.68 -17.69 3.93
C THR A 71 -20.60 -19.20 4.15
N VAL A 72 -21.46 -19.72 5.02
CA VAL A 72 -21.63 -21.15 5.26
C VAL A 72 -22.48 -21.74 4.14
N VAL A 73 -22.08 -22.90 3.62
CA VAL A 73 -22.74 -23.52 2.45
C VAL A 73 -23.13 -24.95 2.73
N GLN A 74 -24.39 -25.25 2.47
CA GLN A 74 -24.91 -26.60 2.59
C GLN A 74 -24.54 -27.45 1.38
N CYS A 75 -24.00 -28.64 1.63
CA CYS A 75 -23.60 -29.57 0.59
C CYS A 75 -24.84 -30.14 -0.13
N PRO A 76 -24.89 -30.09 -1.47
CA PRO A 76 -26.03 -30.58 -2.24
C PRO A 76 -26.18 -32.11 -2.09
N GLN A 77 -27.36 -32.64 -2.45
CA GLN A 77 -27.67 -34.07 -2.41
C GLN A 77 -26.67 -34.95 -3.20
N GLY A 78 -25.99 -34.38 -4.21
CA GLY A 78 -24.95 -35.06 -4.97
C GLY A 78 -23.57 -35.12 -4.29
N GLY A 79 -23.39 -34.48 -3.13
CA GLY A 79 -22.14 -34.53 -2.34
C GLY A 79 -20.94 -33.82 -2.96
N VAL A 80 -21.09 -33.15 -4.10
CA VAL A 80 -19.99 -32.47 -4.81
C VAL A 80 -20.18 -30.97 -4.74
N MET A 81 -19.15 -30.27 -4.26
CA MET A 81 -19.07 -28.82 -4.21
C MET A 81 -17.90 -28.35 -5.07
N THR A 82 -18.13 -27.33 -5.90
CA THR A 82 -17.08 -26.70 -6.70
C THR A 82 -16.69 -25.39 -6.04
N ILE A 83 -15.39 -25.23 -5.83
CA ILE A 83 -14.75 -24.02 -5.34
C ILE A 83 -14.09 -23.34 -6.54
N GLU A 84 -14.26 -22.04 -6.65
CA GLU A 84 -13.75 -21.20 -7.72
C GLU A 84 -13.06 -19.97 -7.12
N SER A 85 -11.91 -19.59 -7.66
CA SER A 85 -11.07 -18.50 -7.15
C SER A 85 -10.69 -17.56 -8.28
N LYS A 86 -11.09 -16.30 -8.17
CA LYS A 86 -11.01 -15.31 -9.26
C LYS A 86 -10.78 -13.90 -8.72
N PHE A 87 -10.12 -13.06 -9.50
CA PHE A 87 -9.99 -11.64 -9.18
C PHE A 87 -11.31 -10.89 -9.38
N GLU A 88 -11.44 -9.79 -8.64
CA GLU A 88 -12.43 -8.75 -8.89
C GLU A 88 -12.03 -8.00 -10.16
N SER A 89 -12.71 -8.30 -11.25
CA SER A 89 -12.54 -7.60 -12.54
C SER A 89 -13.83 -7.75 -13.36
N VAL A 90 -13.98 -6.87 -14.36
CA VAL A 90 -14.99 -7.04 -15.42
C VAL A 90 -14.70 -8.30 -16.25
N TYR A 91 -13.45 -8.77 -16.26
CA TYR A 91 -12.98 -9.96 -16.95
C TYR A 91 -12.88 -11.18 -16.04
N ASP A 92 -12.98 -12.37 -16.63
CA ASP A 92 -12.91 -13.64 -15.89
C ASP A 92 -11.45 -14.06 -15.65
N ILE A 93 -10.82 -13.46 -14.63
CA ILE A 93 -9.40 -13.67 -14.31
C ILE A 93 -9.26 -14.69 -13.17
N PRO A 94 -8.79 -15.92 -13.42
CA PRO A 94 -8.64 -16.94 -12.40
C PRO A 94 -7.42 -16.70 -11.50
N LEU A 95 -7.53 -17.08 -10.23
CA LEU A 95 -6.41 -17.19 -9.30
C LEU A 95 -6.28 -18.63 -8.79
N GLY A 96 -5.36 -19.37 -9.41
CA GLY A 96 -5.07 -20.77 -9.14
C GLY A 96 -3.87 -21.01 -8.22
N ASP A 97 -3.56 -22.30 -8.02
CA ASP A 97 -2.42 -22.80 -7.25
C ASP A 97 -2.42 -22.38 -5.76
N ILE A 98 -3.62 -22.19 -5.20
CA ILE A 98 -3.84 -21.88 -3.79
C ILE A 98 -4.46 -23.08 -3.08
N VAL A 99 -4.11 -23.25 -1.80
CA VAL A 99 -4.72 -24.28 -0.94
C VAL A 99 -5.79 -23.62 -0.09
N VAL A 100 -6.99 -24.19 -0.14
CA VAL A 100 -8.15 -23.72 0.61
C VAL A 100 -8.58 -24.80 1.59
N ASP A 101 -8.88 -24.40 2.81
CA ASP A 101 -9.28 -25.26 3.90
C ASP A 101 -10.81 -25.26 4.00
N VAL A 102 -11.40 -26.42 3.69
CA VAL A 102 -12.83 -26.68 3.83
C VAL A 102 -13.11 -27.21 5.22
N VAL A 103 -13.85 -26.46 6.03
CA VAL A 103 -14.18 -26.76 7.42
C VAL A 103 -15.62 -27.24 7.50
N ASP A 104 -15.84 -28.43 8.06
CA ASP A 104 -17.16 -28.85 8.50
C ASP A 104 -17.58 -27.98 9.70
N VAL A 105 -18.70 -27.27 9.58
CA VAL A 105 -19.14 -26.29 10.59
C VAL A 105 -19.54 -26.97 11.90
N ASP A 106 -20.05 -28.20 11.85
CA ASP A 106 -20.53 -28.91 13.03
C ASP A 106 -19.38 -29.60 13.78
N SER A 107 -18.42 -30.19 13.06
CA SER A 107 -17.32 -30.95 13.67
C SER A 107 -16.01 -30.16 13.82
N GLY A 108 -15.86 -29.03 13.12
CA GLY A 108 -14.60 -28.32 13.00
C GLY A 108 -13.53 -29.06 12.19
N GLU A 109 -13.89 -30.18 11.51
CA GLU A 109 -12.94 -30.97 10.72
C GLU A 109 -12.48 -30.16 9.50
N VAL A 110 -11.17 -29.98 9.37
CA VAL A 110 -10.55 -29.22 8.28
C VAL A 110 -10.02 -30.16 7.19
N LYS A 111 -10.39 -29.90 5.94
CA LYS A 111 -9.91 -30.62 4.75
C LYS A 111 -9.30 -29.66 3.73
N PRO A 112 -7.99 -29.73 3.47
CA PRO A 112 -7.35 -28.91 2.46
C PRO A 112 -7.76 -29.38 1.06
N VAL A 113 -8.05 -28.41 0.18
CA VAL A 113 -8.34 -28.60 -1.24
C VAL A 113 -7.41 -27.66 -2.02
N THR A 114 -6.61 -28.23 -2.91
CA THR A 114 -5.78 -27.45 -3.83
C THR A 114 -6.61 -27.04 -5.03
N LEU A 115 -6.64 -25.73 -5.34
CA LEU A 115 -7.21 -25.23 -6.59
C LEU A 115 -6.22 -25.41 -7.74
N ASP A 116 -6.72 -25.78 -8.91
CA ASP A 116 -5.91 -25.86 -10.14
C ASP A 116 -5.47 -24.48 -10.63
N ALA A 117 -4.71 -24.43 -11.72
CA ALA A 117 -4.21 -23.19 -12.33
C ALA A 117 -5.34 -22.24 -12.78
N GLN A 118 -6.55 -22.75 -12.97
CA GLN A 118 -7.75 -22.00 -13.34
C GLN A 118 -8.55 -21.56 -12.10
N GLY A 119 -8.02 -21.78 -10.90
CA GLY A 119 -8.68 -21.42 -9.65
C GLY A 119 -9.86 -22.32 -9.31
N LEU A 120 -9.94 -23.54 -9.88
CA LEU A 120 -11.04 -24.47 -9.62
C LEU A 120 -10.61 -25.60 -8.69
N GLY A 121 -11.48 -25.94 -7.75
CA GLY A 121 -11.31 -27.04 -6.82
C GLY A 121 -12.60 -27.84 -6.66
N ILE A 122 -12.47 -29.15 -6.41
CA ILE A 122 -13.61 -30.04 -6.19
C ILE A 122 -13.51 -30.60 -4.78
N PHE A 123 -14.53 -30.34 -3.96
CA PHE A 123 -14.67 -30.91 -2.63
C PHE A 123 -15.83 -31.92 -2.62
N LYS A 124 -15.58 -33.10 -2.04
CA LYS A 124 -16.61 -34.12 -1.83
C LYS A 124 -17.04 -34.10 -0.37
N GLY A 125 -18.19 -33.48 -0.13
CA GLY A 125 -18.82 -33.35 1.19
C GLY A 125 -19.93 -34.36 1.40
N THR A 126 -20.44 -34.41 2.62
CA THR A 126 -21.61 -35.21 2.98
C THR A 126 -22.88 -34.40 2.67
N ALA A 127 -23.78 -34.97 1.88
CA ALA A 127 -25.05 -34.34 1.55
C ALA A 127 -25.80 -33.84 2.80
N GLY A 128 -26.25 -32.59 2.76
CA GLY A 128 -27.00 -31.96 3.86
C GLY A 128 -26.15 -31.32 4.96
N LYS A 129 -24.85 -31.63 5.06
CA LYS A 129 -23.93 -30.95 5.99
C LYS A 129 -23.53 -29.55 5.52
N THR A 130 -23.16 -28.70 6.46
CA THR A 130 -22.68 -27.33 6.21
C THR A 130 -21.17 -27.24 6.26
N TYR A 131 -20.60 -26.57 5.27
CA TYR A 131 -19.16 -26.35 5.14
C TYR A 131 -18.85 -24.86 5.02
N ARG A 132 -17.68 -24.48 5.52
CA ARG A 132 -17.05 -23.17 5.40
C ARG A 132 -15.75 -23.34 4.64
N VAL A 133 -15.39 -22.39 3.79
CA VAL A 133 -14.07 -22.40 3.12
C VAL A 133 -13.29 -21.18 3.54
N HIS A 134 -12.07 -21.44 3.99
CA HIS A 134 -11.10 -20.41 4.30
C HIS A 134 -9.74 -20.69 3.67
N VAL A 135 -8.92 -19.66 3.52
CA VAL A 135 -7.57 -19.79 2.96
C VAL A 135 -6.59 -19.60 4.13
N GLN A 136 -5.75 -20.62 4.35
CA GLN A 136 -4.81 -20.81 5.48
C GLN A 136 -4.63 -19.60 6.41
N GLY A 137 -5.04 -19.75 7.68
CA GLY A 137 -5.10 -18.67 8.66
C GLY A 137 -3.81 -18.36 9.43
N GLU A 138 -2.82 -19.27 9.48
CA GLU A 138 -1.61 -19.06 10.30
C GLU A 138 -0.35 -18.90 9.46
N VAL A 139 0.40 -17.83 9.76
CA VAL A 139 1.66 -17.49 9.11
C VAL A 139 2.79 -17.71 10.08
N SER A 140 3.68 -18.65 9.78
CA SER A 140 4.92 -18.76 10.54
C SER A 140 5.88 -17.61 10.19
N PRO A 141 6.69 -17.12 11.15
CA PRO A 141 7.77 -16.17 10.86
C PRO A 141 8.70 -16.63 9.74
N LYS A 142 8.87 -17.94 9.59
CA LYS A 142 9.63 -18.56 8.50
C LYS A 142 9.01 -18.28 7.12
N GLN A 143 7.70 -18.43 6.98
CA GLN A 143 7.00 -18.13 5.72
C GLN A 143 7.08 -16.63 5.36
N ILE A 144 7.14 -15.74 6.35
CA ILE A 144 7.39 -14.30 6.12
C ILE A 144 8.81 -14.08 5.61
N ALA A 145 9.80 -14.69 6.25
CA ALA A 145 11.19 -14.61 5.79
C ALA A 145 11.35 -15.16 4.37
N ASP A 146 10.71 -16.30 4.08
CA ASP A 146 10.71 -16.91 2.74
C ASP A 146 10.06 -15.98 1.69
N LEU A 147 8.95 -15.30 2.04
CA LEU A 147 8.33 -14.27 1.20
C LEU A 147 9.30 -13.13 0.92
N PHE A 148 9.91 -12.53 1.94
CA PHE A 148 10.82 -11.41 1.74
C PHE A 148 12.06 -11.82 0.92
N SER A 149 12.56 -13.05 1.09
CA SER A 149 13.66 -13.58 0.28
C SER A 149 13.31 -13.72 -1.21
N SER A 150 12.01 -13.80 -1.55
CA SER A 150 11.58 -13.86 -2.96
C SER A 150 11.87 -12.56 -3.71
N TYR A 151 12.01 -11.44 -2.99
CA TYR A 151 12.37 -10.14 -3.57
C TYR A 151 13.87 -9.91 -3.66
N ASP A 152 14.73 -10.76 -3.09
CA ASP A 152 16.19 -10.56 -3.09
C ASP A 152 16.74 -10.45 -4.51
N GLY A 153 16.23 -11.27 -5.44
CA GLY A 153 16.58 -11.21 -6.86
C GLY A 153 16.18 -9.88 -7.50
N LEU A 154 14.93 -9.46 -7.30
CA LEU A 154 14.41 -8.17 -7.81
C LEU A 154 15.21 -6.99 -7.24
N SER A 155 15.41 -6.96 -5.92
CA SER A 155 16.18 -5.92 -5.23
C SER A 155 17.61 -5.82 -5.78
N LYS A 156 18.28 -6.96 -5.98
CA LYS A 156 19.61 -7.01 -6.56
C LYS A 156 19.63 -6.48 -8.00
N ASP A 157 18.75 -6.97 -8.87
CA ASP A 157 18.72 -6.57 -10.27
C ASP A 157 18.43 -5.07 -10.42
N LEU A 158 17.53 -4.52 -9.61
CA LEU A 158 17.26 -3.08 -9.55
C LEU A 158 18.46 -2.27 -9.02
N THR A 159 19.17 -2.79 -8.03
CA THR A 159 20.39 -2.17 -7.49
C THR A 159 21.48 -2.10 -8.55
N ASP A 160 21.76 -3.23 -9.20
CA ASP A 160 22.79 -3.35 -10.23
C ASP A 160 22.45 -2.44 -11.42
N TRP A 161 21.18 -2.37 -11.82
CA TRP A 161 20.70 -1.48 -12.87
C TRP A 161 20.87 0.00 -12.50
N LEU A 162 20.40 0.44 -11.32
CA LEU A 162 20.57 1.83 -10.85
C LEU A 162 22.04 2.25 -10.80
N ARG A 163 22.91 1.35 -10.34
CA ARG A 163 24.37 1.60 -10.32
C ARG A 163 24.94 1.71 -11.72
N GLY A 164 24.50 0.85 -12.64
CA GLY A 164 24.89 0.91 -14.05
C GLY A 164 24.54 2.27 -14.67
N GLU A 165 23.30 2.74 -14.49
CA GLU A 165 22.86 4.04 -14.98
C GLU A 165 23.68 5.19 -14.35
N TRP A 166 23.92 5.12 -13.03
CA TRP A 166 24.71 6.15 -12.34
C TRP A 166 26.14 6.28 -12.88
N GLN A 167 26.79 5.19 -13.28
CA GLN A 167 28.12 5.26 -13.89
C GLN A 167 28.12 6.08 -15.20
N GLY A 168 27.03 6.03 -15.97
CA GLY A 168 26.85 6.83 -17.18
C GLY A 168 26.51 8.29 -16.91
N PHE A 169 25.75 8.57 -15.85
CA PHE A 169 25.32 9.93 -15.49
C PHE A 169 26.37 10.72 -14.70
N LYS A 170 27.09 10.08 -13.79
CA LYS A 170 28.05 10.72 -12.87
C LYS A 170 29.07 11.65 -13.57
N PRO A 171 29.68 11.28 -14.72
CA PRO A 171 30.61 12.19 -15.41
C PRO A 171 29.97 13.49 -15.91
N GLN A 172 28.68 13.45 -16.29
CA GLN A 172 27.95 14.59 -16.83
C GLN A 172 27.63 15.62 -15.73
N TRP A 173 27.34 15.14 -14.52
CA TRP A 173 27.15 15.98 -13.33
C TRP A 173 28.41 16.77 -12.98
N THR A 174 29.57 16.12 -12.96
CA THR A 174 30.84 16.77 -12.62
C THR A 174 31.23 17.86 -13.63
N GLN A 175 30.98 17.64 -14.93
CA GLN A 175 31.32 18.59 -15.99
C GLN A 175 30.44 19.85 -15.99
N GLN A 176 29.16 19.75 -15.63
CA GLN A 176 28.22 20.88 -15.62
C GLN A 176 28.25 21.70 -14.33
N SER A 177 28.66 21.10 -13.20
CA SER A 177 28.89 21.82 -11.93
C SER A 177 29.96 22.92 -12.03
N LEU A 178 30.87 22.82 -13.01
CA LEU A 178 31.92 23.81 -13.29
C LEU A 178 31.45 24.96 -14.18
N ALA A 179 30.37 24.79 -14.95
CA ALA A 179 29.87 25.78 -15.93
C ALA A 179 28.62 26.53 -15.47
N THR A 180 27.90 26.01 -14.47
CA THR A 180 26.63 26.57 -13.98
C THR A 180 26.61 26.49 -12.46
N SER A 181 26.48 27.64 -11.78
CA SER A 181 26.34 27.70 -10.33
C SER A 181 25.12 26.90 -9.87
N ALA A 182 25.40 25.77 -9.22
CA ALA A 182 24.48 24.69 -8.84
C ALA A 182 23.44 25.05 -7.73
N ALA A 183 23.01 26.31 -7.62
CA ALA A 183 22.11 26.75 -6.55
C ALA A 183 20.61 26.67 -6.90
N ALA A 184 20.22 26.60 -8.17
CA ALA A 184 18.82 26.75 -8.57
C ALA A 184 18.09 25.46 -8.94
N VAL A 185 18.79 24.37 -9.27
CA VAL A 185 18.15 23.15 -9.83
C VAL A 185 18.05 22.00 -8.80
N GLY A 186 18.97 21.91 -7.84
CA GLY A 186 19.08 20.73 -6.97
C GLY A 186 18.28 20.75 -5.66
N ASN A 187 18.08 21.92 -5.03
CA ASN A 187 17.45 21.99 -3.70
C ASN A 187 15.92 22.01 -3.74
N GLY A 188 15.31 22.49 -4.83
CA GLY A 188 13.85 22.65 -4.92
C GLY A 188 13.10 21.39 -5.40
N LEU A 189 13.73 20.55 -6.22
CA LEU A 189 13.04 19.45 -6.90
C LEU A 189 12.65 18.30 -5.96
N LEU A 190 13.38 18.13 -4.84
CA LEU A 190 13.26 16.93 -4.00
C LEU A 190 13.16 17.18 -2.49
N ALA A 191 13.23 18.42 -1.99
CA ALA A 191 12.77 18.67 -0.61
C ALA A 191 11.25 18.43 -0.47
N GLY A 192 10.51 18.51 -1.58
CA GLY A 192 9.13 18.05 -1.71
C GLY A 192 8.97 16.57 -2.14
N SER A 193 10.07 15.81 -2.33
CA SER A 193 10.01 14.44 -2.88
C SER A 193 9.34 13.45 -1.95
N TRP A 194 9.42 13.63 -0.63
CA TRP A 194 8.76 12.71 0.29
C TRP A 194 7.23 12.80 0.17
N LYS A 195 6.68 14.02 0.13
CA LYS A 195 5.25 14.25 -0.14
C LYS A 195 4.84 13.74 -1.52
N ALA A 196 5.77 13.77 -2.49
CA ALA A 196 5.55 13.19 -3.81
C ALA A 196 5.50 11.65 -3.75
N ILE A 197 6.39 11.00 -3.00
CA ILE A 197 6.39 9.54 -2.79
C ILE A 197 5.14 9.08 -2.01
N GLU A 198 4.72 9.84 -0.99
CA GLU A 198 3.43 9.64 -0.30
C GLU A 198 2.26 9.72 -1.30
N GLY A 199 2.23 10.75 -2.15
CA GLY A 199 1.19 10.90 -3.17
C GLY A 199 1.19 9.80 -4.25
N VAL A 200 2.36 9.26 -4.62
CA VAL A 200 2.45 8.08 -5.50
C VAL A 200 1.90 6.86 -4.80
N TRP A 201 2.23 6.65 -3.52
CA TRP A 201 1.73 5.53 -2.72
C TRP A 201 0.21 5.60 -2.51
N ASP A 202 -0.33 6.80 -2.33
CA ASP A 202 -1.77 7.03 -2.33
C ASP A 202 -2.44 6.68 -3.66
N SER A 203 -1.69 6.79 -4.76
CA SER A 203 -2.16 6.51 -6.12
C SER A 203 -1.82 5.10 -6.61
N ILE A 204 -1.20 4.24 -5.81
CA ILE A 204 -0.82 2.87 -6.23
C ILE A 204 -2.04 2.03 -6.58
N SER A 205 -3.19 2.26 -5.92
CA SER A 205 -4.45 1.57 -6.25
C SER A 205 -4.86 1.78 -7.70
N LEU A 206 -4.48 2.90 -8.32
CA LEU A 206 -4.75 3.20 -9.72
C LEU A 206 -4.23 2.11 -10.65
N LEU A 207 -3.07 1.50 -10.36
CA LEU A 207 -2.54 0.40 -11.17
C LEU A 207 -3.47 -0.80 -11.15
N SER A 208 -3.97 -1.17 -9.96
CA SER A 208 -4.94 -2.25 -9.84
C SER A 208 -6.26 -1.88 -10.50
N ASP A 209 -6.79 -0.68 -10.26
CA ASP A 209 -8.06 -0.23 -10.84
C ASP A 209 -8.03 -0.23 -12.37
N ILE A 210 -6.91 0.20 -12.98
CA ILE A 210 -6.66 0.10 -14.42
C ILE A 210 -6.72 -1.35 -14.91
N LEU A 211 -6.17 -2.31 -14.17
CA LEU A 211 -6.19 -3.73 -14.56
C LEU A 211 -7.57 -4.37 -14.33
N LYS A 212 -8.34 -3.91 -13.35
CA LYS A 212 -9.71 -4.38 -13.07
C LYS A 212 -10.67 -4.01 -14.18
N ASP A 213 -10.64 -2.74 -14.61
CA ASP A 213 -11.44 -2.22 -15.72
C ASP A 213 -10.63 -1.22 -16.55
N PRO A 214 -9.85 -1.69 -17.54
CA PRO A 214 -9.10 -0.82 -18.43
C PRO A 214 -10.00 0.15 -19.23
N GLY A 215 -11.28 -0.17 -19.38
CA GLY A 215 -12.25 0.62 -20.14
C GLY A 215 -12.60 1.94 -19.46
N GLU A 216 -12.71 1.96 -18.14
CA GLU A 216 -12.96 3.20 -17.38
C GLU A 216 -11.81 4.21 -17.50
N PHE A 217 -10.60 3.74 -17.82
CA PHE A 217 -9.40 4.56 -17.95
C PHE A 217 -9.00 4.84 -19.41
N ALA A 218 -9.90 4.63 -20.37
CA ALA A 218 -9.61 4.83 -21.80
C ALA A 218 -9.08 6.24 -22.13
N ASP A 219 -9.61 7.28 -21.50
CA ASP A 219 -9.13 8.66 -21.70
C ASP A 219 -7.68 8.86 -21.26
N ARG A 220 -7.25 8.10 -20.24
CA ARG A 220 -5.87 8.15 -19.74
C ARG A 220 -4.94 7.32 -20.61
N LEU A 221 -5.37 6.11 -20.98
CA LEU A 221 -4.53 5.08 -21.58
C LEU A 221 -4.48 5.16 -23.11
N GLY A 222 -5.46 5.81 -23.75
CA GLY A 222 -5.61 5.81 -25.20
C GLY A 222 -5.76 4.38 -25.75
N GLU A 223 -5.05 4.06 -26.84
CA GLU A 223 -5.08 2.73 -27.47
C GLU A 223 -4.60 1.61 -26.52
N SER A 224 -3.83 1.94 -25.48
CA SER A 224 -3.36 0.95 -24.51
C SER A 224 -4.47 0.38 -23.63
N ALA A 225 -5.62 1.06 -23.51
CA ALA A 225 -6.79 0.49 -22.84
C ALA A 225 -7.27 -0.76 -23.59
N ASP A 226 -7.44 -0.68 -24.90
CA ASP A 226 -7.92 -1.81 -25.70
C ASP A 226 -6.89 -2.95 -25.76
N GLN A 227 -5.60 -2.63 -25.68
CA GLN A 227 -4.54 -3.64 -25.54
C GLN A 227 -4.64 -4.39 -24.21
N LEU A 228 -4.93 -3.70 -23.11
CA LEU A 228 -5.17 -4.34 -21.81
C LEU A 228 -6.45 -5.18 -21.80
N LYS A 229 -7.54 -4.70 -22.42
CA LYS A 229 -8.78 -5.47 -22.56
C LYS A 229 -8.52 -6.78 -23.33
N LYS A 230 -7.80 -6.67 -24.45
CA LYS A 230 -7.40 -7.83 -25.26
C LYS A 230 -6.50 -8.79 -24.48
N LEU A 231 -5.57 -8.27 -23.70
CA LEU A 231 -4.72 -9.08 -22.81
C LEU A 231 -5.57 -9.85 -21.78
N ALA A 232 -6.57 -9.21 -21.17
CA ALA A 232 -7.45 -9.84 -20.20
C ALA A 232 -8.26 -11.00 -20.82
N GLU A 233 -8.70 -10.85 -22.07
CA GLU A 233 -9.48 -11.85 -22.80
C GLU A 233 -8.62 -13.01 -23.34
N GLU A 234 -7.47 -12.69 -23.93
CA GLU A 234 -6.63 -13.69 -24.62
C GLU A 234 -5.64 -14.39 -23.70
N THR A 235 -5.11 -13.68 -22.69
CA THR A 235 -4.09 -14.20 -21.77
C THR A 235 -4.43 -13.91 -20.31
N PRO A 236 -5.53 -14.46 -19.78
CA PRO A 236 -6.01 -14.17 -18.42
C PRO A 236 -5.00 -14.55 -17.32
N LEU A 237 -4.12 -15.54 -17.56
CA LEU A 237 -3.06 -15.90 -16.63
C LEU A 237 -1.98 -14.81 -16.51
N LEU A 238 -1.66 -14.11 -17.61
CA LEU A 238 -0.74 -12.99 -17.56
C LEU A 238 -1.41 -11.79 -16.86
N MET A 239 -2.70 -11.57 -17.11
CA MET A 239 -3.46 -10.55 -16.40
C MET A 239 -3.51 -10.80 -14.88
N ALA A 240 -3.76 -12.05 -14.46
CA ALA A 240 -3.71 -12.45 -13.04
C ALA A 240 -2.34 -12.13 -12.41
N LYS A 241 -1.27 -12.42 -13.15
CA LYS A 241 0.11 -12.10 -12.76
C LYS A 241 0.33 -10.58 -12.63
N LEU A 242 -0.18 -9.76 -13.55
CA LEU A 242 -0.11 -8.31 -13.43
C LEU A 242 -0.89 -7.76 -12.24
N GLN A 243 -2.07 -8.32 -11.98
CA GLN A 243 -2.89 -7.94 -10.83
C GLN A 243 -2.21 -8.33 -9.51
N LEU A 244 -1.50 -9.47 -9.48
CA LEU A 244 -0.61 -9.85 -8.37
C LEU A 244 0.50 -8.82 -8.12
N LEU A 245 1.21 -8.41 -9.18
CA LEU A 245 2.25 -7.39 -9.07
C LEU A 245 1.67 -6.04 -8.59
N ALA A 246 0.52 -5.64 -9.11
CA ALA A 246 -0.15 -4.38 -8.75
C ALA A 246 -0.70 -4.38 -7.31
N SER A 247 -0.73 -5.52 -6.64
CA SER A 247 -1.13 -5.65 -5.23
C SER A 247 0.05 -5.96 -4.31
N ASP A 248 1.23 -6.16 -4.89
CA ASP A 248 2.44 -6.45 -4.14
C ASP A 248 3.11 -5.15 -3.69
N GLU A 249 2.73 -4.67 -2.51
CA GLU A 249 3.26 -3.43 -1.94
C GLU A 249 4.78 -3.46 -1.81
N ALA A 250 5.40 -4.60 -1.47
CA ALA A 250 6.85 -4.69 -1.34
C ALA A 250 7.56 -4.51 -2.69
N ALA A 251 7.06 -5.17 -3.75
CA ALA A 251 7.57 -4.99 -5.10
C ALA A 251 7.33 -3.56 -5.61
N LEU A 252 6.15 -3.00 -5.38
CA LEU A 252 5.82 -1.63 -5.78
C LEU A 252 6.65 -0.59 -5.03
N CYS A 253 6.98 -0.82 -3.76
CA CYS A 253 7.89 0.01 -2.98
C CYS A 253 9.28 0.07 -3.63
N LEU A 254 9.82 -1.09 -4.04
CA LEU A 254 11.07 -1.15 -4.78
C LEU A 254 10.98 -0.39 -6.11
N LEU A 255 9.91 -0.58 -6.88
CA LEU A 255 9.74 0.08 -8.18
C LEU A 255 9.59 1.60 -8.07
N VAL A 256 8.79 2.08 -7.11
CA VAL A 256 8.64 3.52 -6.82
C VAL A 256 9.97 4.12 -6.38
N ARG A 257 10.70 3.43 -5.49
CA ARG A 257 12.01 3.89 -5.02
C ARG A 257 13.03 3.92 -6.16
N THR A 258 13.04 2.92 -7.04
CA THR A 258 13.89 2.89 -8.24
C THR A 258 13.57 4.05 -9.17
N ALA A 259 12.29 4.27 -9.50
CA ALA A 259 11.88 5.37 -10.37
C ALA A 259 12.22 6.74 -9.76
N SER A 260 12.02 6.89 -8.46
CA SER A 260 12.34 8.12 -7.72
C SER A 260 13.84 8.40 -7.80
N LEU A 261 14.68 7.45 -7.41
CA LEU A 261 16.14 7.60 -7.49
C LEU A 261 16.63 7.84 -8.91
N TRP A 262 16.07 7.14 -9.90
CA TRP A 262 16.40 7.37 -11.29
C TRP A 262 16.14 8.81 -11.74
N LEU A 263 14.99 9.39 -11.37
CA LEU A 263 14.71 10.80 -11.63
C LEU A 263 15.71 11.74 -10.93
N GLU A 264 16.13 11.43 -9.70
CA GLU A 264 17.15 12.23 -8.99
C GLU A 264 18.53 12.16 -9.67
N MET A 265 18.84 11.03 -10.31
CA MET A 265 20.11 10.78 -10.99
C MET A 265 20.22 11.44 -12.38
N LEU A 266 19.09 11.84 -12.99
CA LEU A 266 19.09 12.36 -14.36
C LEU A 266 19.94 13.63 -14.49
N PRO A 267 20.93 13.66 -15.40
CA PRO A 267 21.78 14.83 -15.57
C PRO A 267 20.99 15.98 -16.21
N PRO A 268 21.38 17.26 -15.96
CA PRO A 268 20.69 18.41 -16.54
C PRO A 268 20.64 18.42 -18.07
N SER A 269 21.52 17.67 -18.76
CA SER A 269 21.48 17.43 -20.20
C SER A 269 20.24 16.68 -20.67
N GLU A 270 19.81 15.66 -19.93
CA GLU A 270 18.59 14.86 -20.22
C GLU A 270 17.32 15.64 -19.86
N MET A 271 17.44 16.63 -18.97
CA MET A 271 16.38 17.54 -18.54
C MET A 271 16.39 18.89 -19.30
N ALA A 272 17.25 19.02 -20.32
CA ALA A 272 17.45 20.28 -21.03
C ALA A 272 16.18 20.71 -21.77
N GLY A 273 15.68 21.90 -21.46
CA GLY A 273 14.47 22.48 -22.04
C GLY A 273 13.29 22.58 -21.08
N GLU A 274 13.35 21.91 -19.93
CA GLU A 274 12.30 21.95 -18.91
C GLU A 274 12.66 22.91 -17.78
N THR A 275 11.66 23.60 -17.23
CA THR A 275 11.85 24.43 -16.03
C THR A 275 11.81 23.54 -14.78
N ALA A 276 12.66 23.83 -13.80
CA ALA A 276 12.69 23.10 -12.53
C ALA A 276 11.31 23.11 -11.82
N GLU A 277 10.52 24.17 -12.02
CA GLU A 277 9.16 24.32 -11.48
C GLU A 277 8.16 23.37 -12.14
N ALA A 278 8.15 23.27 -13.48
CA ALA A 278 7.30 22.33 -14.21
C ALA A 278 7.60 20.87 -13.83
N LEU A 279 8.88 20.54 -13.67
CA LEU A 279 9.31 19.21 -13.24
C LEU A 279 8.87 18.92 -11.81
N SER A 280 9.07 19.85 -10.87
CA SER A 280 8.71 19.66 -9.45
C SER A 280 7.22 19.40 -9.25
N THR A 281 6.36 20.04 -10.05
CA THR A 281 4.91 19.85 -9.99
C THR A 281 4.48 18.53 -10.63
N ALA A 282 5.28 18.00 -11.57
CA ALA A 282 4.95 16.82 -12.36
C ALA A 282 5.60 15.52 -11.86
N VAL A 283 6.52 15.55 -10.87
CA VAL A 283 7.24 14.35 -10.38
C VAL A 283 6.29 13.20 -10.02
N VAL A 284 5.22 13.47 -9.26
CA VAL A 284 4.24 12.43 -8.86
C VAL A 284 3.59 11.79 -10.07
N THR A 285 3.14 12.63 -11.01
CA THR A 285 2.47 12.15 -12.23
C THR A 285 3.44 11.36 -13.10
N LEU A 286 4.68 11.80 -13.21
CA LEU A 286 5.73 11.11 -13.95
C LEU A 286 6.05 9.75 -13.34
N LEU A 287 6.19 9.65 -12.01
CA LEU A 287 6.42 8.38 -11.32
C LEU A 287 5.29 7.38 -11.59
N ILE A 288 4.03 7.83 -11.47
CA ILE A 288 2.86 7.01 -11.79
C ILE A 288 2.86 6.60 -13.27
N ASP A 289 3.14 7.53 -14.18
CA ASP A 289 3.15 7.26 -15.62
C ASP A 289 4.29 6.30 -16.03
N LEU A 290 5.44 6.32 -15.34
CA LEU A 290 6.51 5.33 -15.51
C LEU A 290 6.06 3.94 -15.07
N LEU A 291 5.40 3.82 -13.91
CA LEU A 291 4.87 2.53 -13.43
C LEU A 291 3.78 1.97 -14.35
N ILE A 292 2.84 2.82 -14.78
CA ILE A 292 1.83 2.44 -15.78
C ILE A 292 2.52 2.01 -17.07
N GLY A 293 3.55 2.74 -17.53
CA GLY A 293 4.34 2.36 -18.71
C GLY A 293 4.96 0.96 -18.59
N VAL A 294 5.53 0.61 -17.43
CA VAL A 294 6.06 -0.74 -17.16
C VAL A 294 4.95 -1.80 -17.25
N VAL A 295 3.81 -1.58 -16.59
CA VAL A 295 2.68 -2.52 -16.60
C VAL A 295 2.12 -2.69 -18.03
N LEU A 296 1.94 -1.60 -18.76
CA LEU A 296 1.41 -1.63 -20.12
C LEU A 296 2.32 -2.37 -21.09
N THR A 297 3.64 -2.37 -20.87
CA THR A 297 4.58 -3.10 -21.73
C THR A 297 4.31 -4.62 -21.76
N PHE A 298 3.63 -5.17 -20.74
CA PHE A 298 3.15 -6.56 -20.76
C PHE A 298 1.95 -6.80 -21.69
N ALA A 299 1.11 -5.78 -21.96
CA ALA A 299 0.04 -5.86 -22.94
C ALA A 299 0.56 -5.82 -24.39
N GLY A 300 1.80 -5.34 -24.57
CA GLY A 300 2.52 -5.38 -25.82
C GLY A 300 3.78 -4.53 -25.73
N ALA A 301 4.87 -4.96 -26.39
CA ALA A 301 6.17 -4.29 -26.31
C ALA A 301 6.14 -2.80 -26.70
N GLY A 302 5.16 -2.36 -27.50
CA GLY A 302 4.96 -0.96 -27.87
C GLY A 302 3.95 -0.19 -27.01
N ALA A 303 3.17 -0.86 -26.17
CA ALA A 303 2.06 -0.26 -25.43
C ALA A 303 2.54 0.78 -24.40
N GLY A 304 3.52 0.42 -23.56
CA GLY A 304 4.10 1.36 -22.60
C GLY A 304 4.77 2.56 -23.27
N ILE A 305 5.45 2.33 -24.40
CA ILE A 305 6.09 3.39 -25.19
C ILE A 305 5.06 4.35 -25.80
N ALA A 306 3.97 3.80 -26.37
CA ALA A 306 2.88 4.59 -26.93
C ALA A 306 2.19 5.43 -25.84
N TYR A 307 1.90 4.83 -24.69
CA TYR A 307 1.35 5.53 -23.52
C TYR A 307 2.24 6.68 -23.08
N LEU A 308 3.54 6.44 -22.87
CA LEU A 308 4.47 7.49 -22.47
C LEU A 308 4.59 8.59 -23.53
N SER A 309 4.54 8.24 -24.81
CA SER A 309 4.57 9.25 -25.90
C SER A 309 3.33 10.14 -25.87
N LEU A 310 2.16 9.58 -25.55
CA LEU A 310 0.92 10.33 -25.39
C LEU A 310 0.93 11.23 -24.14
N ARG A 311 1.42 10.70 -23.01
CA ARG A 311 1.41 11.39 -21.71
C ARG A 311 2.52 12.42 -21.56
N LEU A 312 3.72 12.05 -21.97
CA LEU A 312 4.95 12.83 -21.82
C LEU A 312 5.39 13.50 -23.12
N GLY A 313 4.63 13.39 -24.22
CA GLY A 313 4.99 14.01 -25.51
C GLY A 313 5.07 15.53 -25.49
N LYS A 314 4.52 16.18 -24.45
CA LYS A 314 4.68 17.62 -24.21
C LYS A 314 5.95 17.97 -23.43
N LEU A 315 6.58 16.99 -22.80
CA LEU A 315 7.88 17.13 -22.14
C LEU A 315 8.99 17.00 -23.19
N GLY A 316 10.15 17.57 -22.90
CA GLY A 316 11.32 17.55 -23.77
C GLY A 316 11.66 16.16 -24.30
N ALA A 317 12.08 16.10 -25.56
CA ALA A 317 12.41 14.85 -26.25
C ALA A 317 13.49 14.02 -25.53
N GLY A 318 14.41 14.68 -24.80
CA GLY A 318 15.40 14.02 -23.94
C GLY A 318 14.74 13.18 -22.85
N LEU A 319 13.93 13.82 -21.99
CA LEU A 319 13.20 13.15 -20.91
C LEU A 319 12.26 12.05 -21.41
N LEU A 320 11.55 12.26 -22.52
CA LEU A 320 10.71 11.20 -23.11
C LEU A 320 11.56 9.99 -23.52
N SER A 321 12.69 10.20 -24.18
CA SER A 321 13.58 9.11 -24.58
C SER A 321 14.21 8.39 -23.38
N ALA A 322 14.52 9.13 -22.31
CA ALA A 322 15.02 8.58 -21.06
C ALA A 322 13.94 7.73 -20.37
N ALA A 323 12.69 8.20 -20.31
CA ALA A 323 11.55 7.47 -19.75
C ALA A 323 11.23 6.18 -20.53
N GLN A 324 11.33 6.19 -21.86
CA GLN A 324 11.14 4.99 -22.68
C GLN A 324 12.24 3.94 -22.43
N ARG A 325 13.50 4.38 -22.28
CA ARG A 325 14.63 3.51 -21.89
C ARG A 325 14.42 2.91 -20.50
N PHE A 326 14.00 3.74 -19.55
CA PHE A 326 13.64 3.32 -18.19
C PHE A 326 12.59 2.20 -18.22
N VAL A 327 11.44 2.46 -18.86
CA VAL A 327 10.33 1.49 -18.92
C VAL A 327 10.77 0.17 -19.55
N SER A 328 11.56 0.23 -20.62
CA SER A 328 12.06 -0.97 -21.29
C SER A 328 13.00 -1.79 -20.40
N ALA A 329 13.89 -1.12 -19.66
CA ALA A 329 14.83 -1.78 -18.77
C ALA A 329 14.15 -2.38 -17.53
N ILE A 330 13.26 -1.60 -16.88
CA ILE A 330 12.52 -2.07 -15.72
C ILE A 330 11.54 -3.17 -16.10
N PHE A 331 10.90 -3.11 -17.27
CA PHE A 331 10.11 -4.22 -17.78
C PHE A 331 10.91 -5.52 -17.86
N ALA A 332 12.17 -5.48 -18.34
CA ALA A 332 12.99 -6.68 -18.43
C ALA A 332 13.29 -7.29 -17.04
N VAL A 333 13.58 -6.44 -16.04
CA VAL A 333 13.79 -6.85 -14.65
C VAL A 333 12.51 -7.45 -14.05
N VAL A 334 11.40 -6.72 -14.15
CA VAL A 334 10.10 -7.14 -13.61
C VAL A 334 9.60 -8.41 -14.29
N ASN A 335 9.77 -8.55 -15.62
CA ASN A 335 9.39 -9.76 -16.34
C ASN A 335 10.19 -10.99 -15.85
N GLY A 336 11.46 -10.80 -15.48
CA GLY A 336 12.24 -11.84 -14.79
C GLY A 336 11.66 -12.21 -13.43
N PHE A 337 11.25 -11.21 -12.63
CA PHE A 337 10.58 -11.42 -11.35
C PHE A 337 9.21 -12.13 -11.50
N MET A 338 8.43 -11.83 -12.55
CA MET A 338 7.13 -12.46 -12.84
C MET A 338 7.20 -13.99 -13.04
N ALA A 339 8.37 -14.52 -13.39
CA ALA A 339 8.61 -15.96 -13.47
C ALA A 339 8.61 -16.64 -12.08
N TYR A 340 8.85 -15.88 -11.01
CA TYR A 340 8.94 -16.37 -9.64
C TYR A 340 7.72 -16.02 -8.78
N VAL A 341 6.79 -15.20 -9.30
CA VAL A 341 5.58 -14.76 -8.60
C VAL A 341 4.71 -15.91 -8.10
N ASP A 342 4.76 -17.06 -8.79
CA ASP A 342 4.03 -18.26 -8.41
C ASP A 342 4.50 -18.84 -7.05
N ARG A 343 5.72 -18.53 -6.59
CA ARG A 343 6.27 -19.05 -5.31
C ARG A 343 5.67 -18.42 -4.07
N TYR A 344 5.10 -17.21 -4.17
CA TYR A 344 4.56 -16.49 -3.02
C TYR A 344 3.03 -16.32 -3.04
N LYS A 345 2.34 -16.79 -4.09
CA LYS A 345 0.86 -16.81 -4.14
C LYS A 345 0.23 -17.46 -2.90
N THR A 346 0.85 -18.52 -2.39
CA THR A 346 0.43 -19.24 -1.17
C THR A 346 0.54 -18.42 0.10
N VAL A 347 1.38 -17.39 0.10
CA VAL A 347 1.59 -16.45 1.22
C VAL A 347 0.73 -15.20 1.05
N ALA A 348 0.51 -14.77 -0.20
CA ALA A 348 -0.23 -13.56 -0.56
C ALA A 348 -1.76 -13.71 -0.51
N ALA A 349 -2.27 -14.94 -0.65
CA ALA A 349 -3.69 -15.26 -0.57
C ALA A 349 -4.02 -15.80 0.83
N ARG A 350 -4.46 -14.95 1.78
CA ARG A 350 -4.77 -15.38 3.17
C ARG A 350 -6.04 -14.77 3.75
N GLY A 351 -6.62 -15.45 4.74
CA GLY A 351 -7.65 -14.88 5.63
C GLY A 351 -9.05 -14.81 5.05
N VAL A 352 -9.38 -15.69 4.10
CA VAL A 352 -10.59 -15.55 3.31
C VAL A 352 -11.76 -16.34 3.84
N ALA A 353 -12.95 -15.79 3.60
CA ALA A 353 -14.26 -16.32 3.88
C ALA A 353 -15.00 -16.48 2.53
N ALA A 354 -15.29 -17.70 2.08
CA ALA A 354 -15.91 -17.89 0.76
C ALA A 354 -17.37 -17.40 0.68
N GLY A 355 -17.83 -17.02 -0.52
CA GLY A 355 -19.22 -16.64 -0.84
C GLY A 355 -19.90 -17.62 -1.80
N ILE A 356 -21.23 -17.58 -1.95
CA ILE A 356 -21.95 -18.35 -2.99
C ILE A 356 -22.33 -17.46 -4.17
N LYS A 357 -21.98 -17.87 -5.40
CA LYS A 357 -22.52 -17.29 -6.63
C LYS A 357 -22.85 -18.40 -7.64
N LYS A 358 -24.06 -18.40 -8.19
CA LYS A 358 -24.55 -19.40 -9.17
C LYS A 358 -24.36 -20.87 -8.72
N GLY A 359 -24.53 -21.15 -7.41
CA GLY A 359 -24.40 -22.52 -6.86
C GLY A 359 -22.96 -23.03 -6.73
N ARG A 360 -21.95 -22.18 -6.92
CA ARG A 360 -20.54 -22.47 -6.66
C ARG A 360 -20.03 -21.63 -5.50
N MET A 361 -19.04 -22.17 -4.80
CA MET A 361 -18.31 -21.46 -3.78
C MET A 361 -17.25 -20.59 -4.45
N GLN A 362 -17.36 -19.27 -4.35
CA GLN A 362 -16.46 -18.33 -5.02
C GLN A 362 -15.61 -17.54 -4.02
N LEU A 363 -14.30 -17.49 -4.28
CA LEU A 363 -13.31 -16.62 -3.64
C LEU A 363 -13.04 -15.45 -4.60
N ARG A 364 -13.22 -14.20 -4.13
CA ARG A 364 -13.05 -12.98 -4.94
C ARG A 364 -11.90 -12.14 -4.40
N TRP A 365 -10.83 -12.01 -5.17
CA TRP A 365 -9.61 -11.31 -4.75
C TRP A 365 -9.62 -9.85 -5.22
N ASP A 366 -9.38 -8.93 -4.29
CA ASP A 366 -9.21 -7.52 -4.58
C ASP A 366 -7.81 -7.05 -4.16
N ALA A 367 -7.21 -6.16 -4.96
CA ALA A 367 -6.00 -5.49 -4.51
C ALA A 367 -6.38 -4.49 -3.42
N GLN A 368 -5.92 -4.70 -2.20
CA GLN A 368 -6.09 -3.72 -1.14
C GLN A 368 -4.75 -3.12 -0.75
N ARG A 369 -4.79 -1.81 -0.53
CA ARG A 369 -3.72 -1.07 0.11
C ARG A 369 -3.82 -1.30 1.62
N ASN A 370 -2.82 -1.96 2.19
CA ASN A 370 -2.72 -2.25 3.61
C ASN A 370 -1.81 -1.28 4.36
N THR A 371 -1.00 -0.49 3.62
CA THR A 371 -0.03 0.44 4.24
C THR A 371 -0.23 1.88 3.80
N THR A 372 0.10 2.80 4.71
CA THR A 372 0.19 4.23 4.42
C THR A 372 1.62 4.69 4.64
N LEU A 373 2.19 5.43 3.69
CA LEU A 373 3.45 6.12 3.90
C LEU A 373 3.18 7.39 4.68
N LYS A 374 3.87 7.56 5.80
CA LYS A 374 3.89 8.80 6.56
C LYS A 374 5.33 9.13 6.89
N LYS A 375 5.70 10.41 6.72
CA LYS A 375 6.96 10.91 7.25
C LYS A 375 7.00 10.65 8.76
N HIS A 376 8.07 10.04 9.24
CA HIS A 376 8.33 10.03 10.67
C HIS A 376 8.71 11.44 11.10
N GLU A 377 7.73 12.19 11.61
CA GLU A 377 7.99 13.45 12.29
C GLU A 377 8.23 13.14 13.77
N PRO A 378 9.40 13.51 14.32
CA PRO A 378 9.58 13.57 15.76
C PRO A 378 8.59 14.62 16.28
N HIS A 379 7.45 14.16 16.76
CA HIS A 379 6.56 15.01 17.53
C HIS A 379 7.04 14.97 18.97
N ASP A 380 7.51 16.11 19.46
CA ASP A 380 7.64 16.30 20.89
C ASP A 380 6.23 16.19 21.50
N ASP A 381 5.98 15.16 22.30
CA ASP A 381 4.74 15.03 23.08
C ASP A 381 4.63 16.11 24.17
N ALA A 382 5.65 16.93 24.34
CA ALA A 382 5.56 18.13 25.14
C ALA A 382 4.79 19.20 24.35
N SER A 383 3.45 19.17 24.46
CA SER A 383 2.69 20.42 24.37
C SER A 383 3.07 21.27 25.59
N ALA A 384 4.28 21.84 25.54
CA ALA A 384 4.76 22.77 26.53
C ALA A 384 3.68 23.82 26.69
N GLN A 385 3.16 23.92 27.91
CA GLN A 385 2.02 24.77 28.14
C GLN A 385 2.38 26.20 27.77
N SER A 386 1.44 26.88 27.12
CA SER A 386 1.64 28.29 26.77
C SER A 386 2.05 29.04 28.04
N LYS A 387 3.04 29.94 27.91
CA LYS A 387 3.54 30.74 29.02
C LYS A 387 3.19 32.19 28.79
N ASN A 388 2.83 32.89 29.86
CA ASN A 388 2.68 34.34 29.82
C ASN A 388 4.08 35.02 29.68
N PRO A 389 4.16 36.35 29.49
CA PRO A 389 5.43 37.06 29.41
C PRO A 389 6.34 36.94 30.65
N ASN A 390 5.80 36.50 31.80
CA ASN A 390 6.56 36.25 33.04
C ASN A 390 7.06 34.80 33.14
N GLY A 391 6.72 33.94 32.18
CA GLY A 391 7.13 32.53 32.15
C GLY A 391 6.19 31.57 32.88
N ASP A 392 5.04 32.04 33.36
CA ASP A 392 4.06 31.22 34.06
C ASP A 392 3.17 30.46 33.07
N SER A 393 2.99 29.16 33.30
CA SER A 393 2.02 28.33 32.57
C SER A 393 0.61 28.50 33.14
N ALA A 394 -0.43 28.19 32.36
CA ALA A 394 -1.77 28.07 32.91
C ALA A 394 -1.86 26.88 33.90
N ASP A 395 -2.85 26.89 34.80
CA ASP A 395 -3.08 25.75 35.69
C ASP A 395 -3.78 24.59 34.94
N THR A 396 -4.11 23.49 35.63
CA THR A 396 -4.95 22.44 35.04
C THR A 396 -6.31 23.01 34.62
N ALA A 397 -6.99 22.38 33.65
CA ALA A 397 -8.30 22.86 33.17
C ALA A 397 -9.34 23.04 34.30
N ALA A 398 -9.26 22.21 35.35
CA ALA A 398 -10.12 22.29 36.53
C ALA A 398 -9.84 23.50 37.45
N LEU A 399 -8.63 24.06 37.38
CA LEU A 399 -8.16 25.16 38.24
C LEU A 399 -7.97 26.48 37.47
N THR A 400 -7.97 26.42 36.14
CA THR A 400 -7.84 27.59 35.27
C THR A 400 -9.11 28.42 35.33
N GLN A 401 -9.00 29.67 35.78
CA GLN A 401 -10.11 30.62 35.70
C GLN A 401 -10.43 30.93 34.23
N THR A 402 -11.67 30.67 33.84
CA THR A 402 -12.23 31.00 32.53
C THR A 402 -13.44 31.93 32.72
N ILE A 403 -13.68 32.85 31.79
CA ILE A 403 -14.87 33.71 31.78
C ILE A 403 -15.65 33.46 30.49
N GLY A 404 -16.80 32.78 30.59
CA GLY A 404 -17.78 32.60 29.52
C GLY A 404 -17.37 31.65 28.39
N CYS A 405 -16.12 31.71 27.94
CA CYS A 405 -15.50 30.81 26.97
C CYS A 405 -14.31 30.09 27.64
N PRO A 406 -13.92 28.89 27.18
CA PRO A 406 -12.86 28.10 27.78
C PRO A 406 -11.47 28.64 27.42
N VAL A 407 -11.21 29.92 27.73
CA VAL A 407 -9.95 30.60 27.47
C VAL A 407 -9.25 30.86 28.80
N SER A 408 -7.99 30.41 28.89
CA SER A 408 -7.11 30.68 30.02
C SER A 408 -6.88 32.17 30.18
N MET A 409 -7.28 32.74 31.32
CA MET A 409 -7.01 34.16 31.62
C MET A 409 -5.54 34.44 31.96
N VAL A 410 -4.72 33.40 32.15
CA VAL A 410 -3.28 33.51 32.42
C VAL A 410 -2.49 33.60 31.12
N THR A 411 -2.86 32.79 30.11
CA THR A 411 -2.04 32.59 28.91
C THR A 411 -2.74 32.94 27.60
N GLY A 412 -4.06 33.13 27.62
CA GLY A 412 -4.88 33.36 26.42
C GLY A 412 -5.14 32.12 25.57
N GLU A 413 -4.73 30.93 26.03
CA GLU A 413 -4.94 29.66 25.35
C GLU A 413 -6.39 29.18 25.48
N GLU A 414 -6.97 28.65 24.39
CA GLU A 414 -8.26 27.97 24.46
C GLU A 414 -8.05 26.51 24.88
N LEU A 415 -8.77 26.10 25.92
CA LEU A 415 -8.64 24.84 26.64
C LEU A 415 -10.02 24.17 26.80
N LEU A 416 -10.38 23.29 25.87
CA LEU A 416 -11.67 22.60 25.92
C LEU A 416 -11.48 21.15 26.36
N THR A 417 -12.01 20.82 27.54
CA THR A 417 -12.03 19.45 28.07
C THR A 417 -13.44 18.87 27.90
N LEU A 418 -13.54 17.69 27.28
CA LEU A 418 -14.79 16.96 27.07
C LEU A 418 -14.68 15.55 27.67
N ASP A 419 -15.63 15.20 28.53
CA ASP A 419 -15.80 13.82 29.00
C ASP A 419 -16.72 13.08 28.02
N ASP A 420 -16.18 12.14 27.26
CA ASP A 420 -16.93 11.47 26.19
C ASP A 420 -17.58 10.17 26.65
N GLY A 421 -17.10 9.56 27.74
CA GLY A 421 -17.68 8.33 28.26
C GLY A 421 -17.00 7.85 29.53
N THR A 422 -17.66 6.95 30.26
CA THR A 422 -17.13 6.34 31.48
C THR A 422 -17.06 4.83 31.29
N LEU A 423 -15.90 4.25 31.59
CA LEU A 423 -15.73 2.81 31.71
C LEU A 423 -16.07 2.43 33.15
N ASP A 424 -17.23 1.80 33.32
CA ASP A 424 -17.72 1.36 34.62
C ASP A 424 -16.95 0.12 35.10
N GLY A 425 -16.54 0.14 36.37
CA GLY A 425 -15.76 -0.92 36.99
C GLY A 425 -15.47 -0.62 38.46
N LEU A 426 -14.65 -1.46 39.12
CA LEU A 426 -14.23 -1.24 40.52
C LEU A 426 -13.44 0.07 40.69
N LEU A 427 -12.80 0.54 39.63
CA LEU A 427 -12.19 1.87 39.51
C LEU A 427 -12.77 2.51 38.24
N PRO A 428 -13.86 3.30 38.35
CA PRO A 428 -14.46 3.97 37.21
C PRO A 428 -13.44 4.89 36.54
N PHE A 429 -13.27 4.76 35.23
CA PHE A 429 -12.38 5.58 34.43
C PHE A 429 -13.18 6.43 33.46
N VAL A 430 -13.04 7.75 33.52
CA VAL A 430 -13.67 8.66 32.56
C VAL A 430 -12.71 8.89 31.41
N PHE A 431 -13.14 8.56 30.20
CA PHE A 431 -12.42 8.90 28.99
C PHE A 431 -12.68 10.36 28.64
N THR A 432 -11.61 11.15 28.75
CA THR A 432 -11.65 12.59 28.53
C THR A 432 -10.77 12.96 27.34
N ARG A 433 -11.31 13.77 26.43
CA ARG A 433 -10.56 14.46 25.39
C ARG A 433 -10.26 15.90 25.79
N LEU A 434 -9.10 16.39 25.41
CA LEU A 434 -8.62 17.74 25.69
C LEU A 434 -8.19 18.41 24.39
N TYR A 435 -8.75 19.58 24.11
CA TYR A 435 -8.31 20.45 23.03
C TYR A 435 -7.46 21.58 23.57
N ARG A 436 -6.37 21.86 22.86
CA ARG A 436 -5.43 22.94 23.17
C ARG A 436 -5.04 23.70 21.90
N THR A 437 -5.23 25.01 21.89
CA THR A 437 -4.76 25.82 20.75
C THR A 437 -3.25 25.83 20.61
N SER A 438 -2.50 25.67 21.71
CA SER A 438 -1.03 25.54 21.64
C SER A 438 -0.58 24.22 21.02
N ALA A 439 -1.47 23.24 20.89
CA ALA A 439 -1.21 21.93 20.29
C ALA A 439 -1.83 21.80 18.89
N VAL A 440 -2.30 22.88 18.26
CA VAL A 440 -3.05 22.82 16.99
C VAL A 440 -2.25 22.21 15.82
N GLU A 441 -0.92 22.15 15.92
CA GLU A 441 -0.08 21.47 14.92
C GLU A 441 0.11 19.96 15.20
N LEU A 442 -0.32 19.46 16.37
CA LEU A 442 -0.23 18.06 16.77
C LEU A 442 -1.55 17.34 16.49
N ASP A 443 -1.48 16.16 15.86
CA ASP A 443 -2.63 15.26 15.66
C ASP A 443 -2.26 13.86 16.16
N VAL A 444 -2.90 13.44 17.27
CA VAL A 444 -2.69 12.13 17.89
C VAL A 444 -3.84 11.15 17.58
N GLY A 445 -4.53 11.34 16.44
CA GLY A 445 -5.58 10.44 15.95
C GLY A 445 -7.01 10.86 16.28
N LEU A 446 -7.18 12.06 16.86
CA LEU A 446 -8.49 12.68 17.14
C LEU A 446 -8.68 14.02 16.42
N GLY A 447 -7.75 14.37 15.52
CA GLY A 447 -7.69 15.65 14.85
C GLY A 447 -6.72 16.62 15.54
N ARG A 448 -6.35 17.66 14.81
CA ARG A 448 -5.38 18.68 15.22
C ARG A 448 -5.78 19.39 16.53
N GLY A 449 -4.85 19.48 17.47
CA GLY A 449 -5.05 20.11 18.78
C GLY A 449 -5.76 19.27 19.81
N TRP A 450 -6.28 18.08 19.44
CA TRP A 450 -6.98 17.18 20.36
C TRP A 450 -6.07 16.07 20.88
N SER A 451 -6.11 15.83 22.19
CA SER A 451 -5.48 14.71 22.88
C SER A 451 -6.47 14.00 23.81
N HIS A 452 -6.09 12.88 24.42
CA HIS A 452 -6.94 12.14 25.35
C HIS A 452 -6.15 11.53 26.52
N ALA A 453 -6.86 11.19 27.60
CA ALA A 453 -6.30 10.69 28.86
C ALA A 453 -5.49 9.38 28.78
N LEU A 454 -5.44 8.71 27.61
CA LEU A 454 -4.69 7.47 27.39
C LEU A 454 -3.57 7.64 26.34
N ALA A 455 -3.33 8.85 25.85
CA ALA A 455 -2.30 9.13 24.84
C ALA A 455 -0.90 9.22 25.49
N HIS A 456 -0.55 8.25 26.33
CA HIS A 456 0.78 8.18 26.95
C HIS A 456 1.74 7.45 26.01
N ARG A 457 2.95 7.98 25.89
CA ARG A 457 4.04 7.33 25.16
C ARG A 457 5.23 7.10 26.09
N LEU A 458 5.77 5.90 26.05
CA LEU A 458 7.04 5.57 26.70
C LEU A 458 8.17 5.83 25.69
N LEU A 459 9.07 6.74 26.05
CA LEU A 459 10.28 7.02 25.29
C LEU A 459 11.48 6.51 26.08
N LEU A 460 12.20 5.55 25.52
CA LEU A 460 13.46 5.07 26.07
C LEU A 460 14.57 5.99 25.57
N GLU A 461 15.02 6.90 26.43
CA GLU A 461 16.27 7.63 26.21
C GLU A 461 17.43 6.69 26.60
N GLY A 462 18.37 6.48 25.67
CA GLY A 462 19.28 5.33 25.66
C GLY A 462 20.28 5.22 26.81
N GLU A 463 20.99 4.07 26.81
CA GLU A 463 22.35 3.93 27.37
C GLU A 463 23.40 4.51 26.41
#